data_AF-A0A955Z5X8-F1
#
_entry.id   AF-A0A955Z5X8-F1
#
_cell.length_a   1.000
_cell.length_b   1.000
_cell.length_c   1.000
_cell.angle_alpha   90.00
_cell.angle_beta   90.00
_cell.angle_gamma   90.00
#
_symmetry.space_group_name_H-M   'P 1'
#
loop_
_entity.id
_entity.type
_entity.pdbx_description
1 polymer ?
#
loop_
_entity_poly.entity_id
_entity_poly.type
_entity_poly.pdbx_seq_one_letter_code
_entity_poly.pdbx_strand_id
1 'polypeptide(L)' 'MPASWPKVCRCGETWSRAEWSELTPIGRYLAGSEGWMELRSCVCGATLTVEDGDLTTPDAEAEDARP' A
#
# COMPACT_ATOMS: atom_id res chain seq x y z
N MET A 1 -10.09 -1.04 7.44
CA MET A 1 -10.04 0.42 7.73
C MET A 1 -9.25 1.03 6.59
N PRO A 2 -9.55 2.23 6.04
CA PRO A 2 -8.76 2.74 4.92
C PRO A 2 -7.28 2.80 5.34
N ALA A 3 -6.39 2.28 4.50
CA ALA A 3 -4.97 2.26 4.82
C ALA A 3 -4.52 3.69 5.13
N SER A 4 -4.04 3.90 6.35
CA SER A 4 -3.45 5.19 6.75
C SER A 4 -2.14 5.34 6.00
N TRP A 5 -2.23 5.96 4.82
CA TRP A 5 -1.10 6.52 4.09
C TRP A 5 -0.72 7.88 4.71
N PRO A 6 0.56 8.26 4.67
CA PRO A 6 1.68 7.51 4.10
C PRO A 6 2.18 6.39 5.03
N LYS A 7 2.87 5.39 4.46
CA LYS A 7 3.53 4.33 5.24
C LYS A 7 4.94 4.77 5.61
N VAL A 8 5.28 4.69 6.89
CA VAL A 8 6.60 5.12 7.40
C VAL A 8 7.42 3.88 7.77
N CYS A 9 8.57 3.71 7.12
CA CYS A 9 9.55 2.69 7.44
C CYS A 9 10.22 2.97 8.79
N ARG A 10 10.80 1.94 9.41
CA ARG A 10 11.53 2.07 10.68
C ARG A 10 12.72 3.05 10.61
N CYS A 11 13.30 3.24 9.43
CA CYS A 11 14.36 4.20 9.16
C CYS A 11 13.88 5.66 9.01
N GLY A 12 12.57 5.92 9.10
CA GLY A 12 11.98 7.26 8.93
C GLY A 12 11.60 7.62 7.50
N GLU A 13 11.91 6.76 6.53
CA GLU A 13 11.50 6.93 5.14
C GLU A 13 9.99 6.79 4.99
N THR A 14 9.39 7.65 4.18
CA THR A 14 7.94 7.76 4.04
C THR A 14 7.55 7.42 2.61
N TRP A 15 6.59 6.51 2.46
CA TRP A 15 6.14 5.97 1.19
C TRP A 15 4.69 6.33 0.95
N SER A 16 4.41 7.00 -0.16
CA SER A 16 3.05 7.25 -0.60
C SER A 16 2.45 6.02 -1.28
N ARG A 17 1.14 6.06 -1.51
CA ARG A 17 0.42 5.01 -2.24
C ARG A 17 0.93 4.84 -3.67
N ALA A 18 1.30 5.93 -4.33
CA ALA A 18 1.82 5.91 -5.70
C ALA A 18 3.19 5.22 -5.77
N GLU A 19 4.05 5.49 -4.79
CA GLU A 19 5.41 4.95 -4.71
C GLU A 19 5.46 3.50 -4.19
N TRP A 20 4.35 2.98 -3.65
CA TRP A 20 4.28 1.62 -3.11
C TRP A 20 4.78 0.56 -4.09
N SER A 21 4.44 0.74 -5.38
CA SER A 21 4.81 -0.20 -6.44
C SER A 21 6.32 -0.26 -6.68
N GLU A 22 7.08 0.74 -6.26
CA GLU A 22 8.54 0.82 -6.39
C GLU A 22 9.27 0.01 -5.32
N LEU A 23 8.64 -0.24 -4.16
CA LEU A 23 9.22 -1.10 -3.13
C LEU A 23 9.29 -2.56 -3.58
N THR A 24 10.31 -3.30 -3.14
CA THR A 24 10.44 -4.72 -3.52
C THR A 24 9.37 -5.57 -2.84
N PRO A 25 8.51 -6.31 -3.58
CA PRO A 25 7.56 -7.23 -2.99
C PRO A 25 8.30 -8.42 -2.40
N ILE A 26 8.00 -8.74 -1.14
CA ILE A 26 8.62 -9.87 -0.43
C ILE A 26 7.64 -10.98 -0.08
N GLY A 27 6.34 -10.72 -0.24
CA GLY A 27 5.32 -11.76 -0.09
C GLY A 27 3.91 -11.19 0.00
N ARG A 28 2.95 -12.09 0.19
CA ARG A 28 1.56 -11.78 0.54
C ARG A 28 1.08 -12.81 1.57
N TYR A 29 0.26 -12.40 2.53
CA TYR A 29 -0.40 -13.32 3.46
C TYR A 29 -1.89 -13.00 3.61
N LEU A 30 -2.69 -14.03 3.93
CA LEU A 30 -4.12 -13.88 4.20
C LEU A 30 -4.31 -13.48 5.67
N ALA A 31 -4.77 -12.25 5.92
CA ALA A 31 -5.05 -11.71 7.25
C ALA A 31 -6.45 -12.10 7.72
N GLY A 32 -6.73 -13.41 7.79
CA GLY A 32 -8.04 -13.92 8.17
C GLY A 32 -9.16 -13.42 7.25
N SER A 33 -10.25 -12.88 7.82
CA SER A 33 -11.39 -12.34 7.08
C SER A 33 -11.17 -10.93 6.51
N GLU A 34 -10.06 -10.26 6.85
CA GLU A 34 -9.74 -8.91 6.37
C GLU A 34 -9.18 -8.91 4.93
N GLY A 35 -8.81 -10.09 4.41
CA GLY A 35 -8.35 -10.26 3.04
C GLY A 35 -6.84 -10.40 2.93
N TRP A 36 -6.30 -10.13 1.74
CA TRP A 36 -4.88 -10.29 1.45
C TRP A 36 -4.10 -9.05 1.86
N MET A 37 -2.98 -9.27 2.54
CA MET A 37 -1.98 -8.27 2.88
C MET A 37 -0.75 -8.47 2.00
N GLU A 38 -0.32 -7.41 1.31
CA GLU A 38 0.95 -7.37 0.60
C GLU A 38 2.07 -6.86 1.50
N LEU A 39 3.21 -7.57 1.48
CA LEU A 39 4.41 -7.20 2.20
C LEU A 39 5.47 -6.72 1.22
N ARG A 40 6.06 -5.57 1.54
CA ARG A 40 7.18 -5.03 0.78
C ARG A 40 8.35 -4.66 1.69
N SER A 41 9.55 -4.76 1.15
CA SER A 41 10.78 -4.38 1.85
C SER A 41 11.12 -2.93 1.54
N CYS A 42 11.24 -2.11 2.60
CA CYS A 42 11.88 -0.81 2.55
C CYS A 42 13.36 -0.92 2.13
N VAL A 43 13.93 0.21 1.71
CA VAL A 43 15.37 0.33 1.42
C VAL A 43 16.22 -0.01 2.65
N CYS A 44 15.74 0.32 3.85
CA CYS A 44 16.42 -0.02 5.10
C CYS A 44 16.22 -1.47 5.58
N GLY A 45 15.57 -2.33 4.78
CA GLY A 45 15.31 -3.73 5.12
C GLY A 45 14.15 -3.96 6.08
N ALA A 46 13.43 -2.91 6.48
CA ALA A 46 12.18 -3.04 7.24
C ALA A 46 11.05 -3.54 6.33
N THR A 47 10.05 -4.20 6.92
CA THR A 47 8.87 -4.67 6.19
C THR A 47 7.70 -3.70 6.40
N LEU A 48 7.08 -3.29 5.30
CA LEU A 48 5.79 -2.60 5.30
C LEU A 48 4.70 -3.55 4.83
N THR A 49 3.47 -3.31 5.30
CA THR A 49 2.29 -4.09 4.93
C THR A 49 1.14 -3.19 4.53
N VAL A 50 0.41 -3.59 3.48
CA VAL A 50 -0.78 -2.91 2.97
C VAL A 50 -1.83 -3.94 2.58
N GLU A 51 -3.10 -3.64 2.83
CA GLU A 51 -4.25 -4.43 2.36
C GLU A 51 -4.36 -4.29 0.82
N ASP A 52 -4.52 -5.40 0.10
CA ASP A 52 -4.58 -5.42 -1.37
C ASP A 52 -5.75 -4.56 -1.91
N GLY A 53 -6.87 -4.53 -1.18
CA GLY A 53 -8.03 -3.65 -1.48
C GLY A 53 -7.72 -2.15 -1.42
N ASP A 54 -6.71 -1.77 -0.65
CA ASP A 54 -6.17 -0.41 -0.51
C ASP A 54 -5.08 -0.10 -1.53
N LEU A 55 -4.80 -1.02 -2.46
CA LEU A 55 -4.05 -0.74 -3.69
C LEU A 55 -5.03 -0.55 -4.86
N THR A 56 -6.13 -1.30 -4.86
CA THR A 56 -7.10 -1.35 -5.97
C THR A 56 -8.15 -0.23 -5.98
N THR A 57 -8.18 0.66 -5.00
CA THR A 57 -8.97 1.91 -5.08
C THR A 57 -8.17 2.98 -5.83
N PRO A 58 -8.24 3.08 -7.17
CA PRO A 58 -7.91 4.35 -7.78
C PRO A 58 -8.77 5.41 -7.11
N ASP A 59 -8.27 6.62 -7.05
CA ASP A 59 -9.07 7.83 -6.89
C ASP A 59 -10.24 7.76 -7.89
N ALA A 60 -11.35 7.15 -7.49
CA ALA A 60 -12.52 6.88 -8.34
C ALA A 60 -13.48 8.07 -8.31
N GLU A 61 -12.93 9.29 -8.20
CA GLU A 61 -13.64 10.56 -8.35
C GLU A 61 -12.96 11.47 -9.39
N ALA A 62 -12.20 10.89 -10.33
CA ALA A 62 -11.59 11.65 -11.42
C ALA A 62 -12.09 11.27 -12.82
N GLU A 63 -13.24 10.59 -12.99
CA GLU A 63 -13.86 10.38 -14.31
C GLU A 63 -15.41 10.47 -14.28
N ASP A 64 -15.98 11.62 -13.89
CA ASP A 64 -17.34 12.02 -14.30
C ASP A 64 -17.44 13.55 -14.40
N ALA A 65 -16.75 14.13 -15.39
CA ALA A 65 -16.94 15.53 -15.78
C ALA A 65 -16.67 15.69 -17.27
N ARG A 66 -17.56 15.14 -18.10
CA ARG A 66 -17.68 15.55 -19.50
C ARG A 66 -19.11 16.06 -19.73
N PRO A 67 -19.31 17.39 -19.93
CA PRO A 67 -20.53 17.88 -20.56
C PRO A 67 -20.58 17.51 -22.05
#